data_AF-A0A951R5U3-F1
#
_entry.id   AF-A0A951R5U3-F1
#
_cell.length_a   1.000
_cell.length_b   1.000
_cell.length_c   1.000
_cell.angle_alpha   90.00
_cell.angle_beta   90.00
_cell.angle_gamma   90.00
#
_symmetry.space_group_name_H-M   'P 1'
#
loop_
_entity.id
_entity.type
_entity.pdbx_description
1 polymer ?
#
loop_
_entity_poly.entity_id
_entity_poly.type
_entity_poly.pdbx_seq_one_letter_code
_entity_poly.pdbx_strand_id
1 'polypeptide(L)'
;MRNIADIYIMLSFFVYIIACSIIYIISKDLLSFRFNKKVKKIKPEFEEVILKNLNTIKSNEAISKMDIAYVREKLKQKPYIKVFNDTIKEFNKLKENQIHTKLYIENFEDIINKNIKRLKLKDNTIKTYVAVSLGEYKISNYEISEFLLNCIKSKSIYLKVASLESISKIGNIQTLKRAIDYISNEECYINNKVFTDIISQFGSDKELLDEFLIKNFENFNESIQVVTVEHFKNNKIEFVKEELFKYLNESISKEVDISIIKYFSNIKFEACKYKLIQLLNSNDWEYRAICAKALSNYKCNLTKEELLKSINDKNWHVRLNSAISILEFNDESLIDYILENDDNYAKDILFYAMFMDERLSYEDYLEKSGKLEVEYQC
;
A
#
# COMPACT_ATOMS: atom_id res chain seq x y z
N MET A 1 23.92 -10.88 -53.79
CA MET A 1 22.58 -11.45 -54.06
C MET A 1 22.05 -12.30 -52.91
N ARG A 2 22.82 -13.27 -52.37
CA ARG A 2 22.40 -14.12 -51.23
C ARG A 2 21.93 -13.31 -49.99
N ASN A 3 22.74 -12.34 -49.55
CA ASN A 3 22.40 -11.47 -48.43
C ASN A 3 21.12 -10.64 -48.63
N ILE A 4 20.77 -10.29 -49.87
CA ILE A 4 19.54 -9.52 -50.16
C ILE A 4 18.32 -10.43 -50.06
N ALA A 5 18.41 -11.66 -50.58
CA ALA A 5 17.35 -12.66 -50.45
C ALA A 5 17.08 -13.02 -48.97
N ASP A 6 18.13 -13.16 -48.17
CA ASP A 6 18.02 -13.43 -46.73
C ASP A 6 17.30 -12.29 -45.99
N ILE A 7 17.58 -11.02 -46.35
CA ILE A 7 16.88 -9.85 -45.80
C ILE A 7 15.39 -9.88 -46.15
N TYR A 8 15.02 -10.20 -47.40
CA TYR A 8 13.62 -10.30 -47.80
C TYR A 8 12.88 -11.43 -47.07
N ILE A 9 13.51 -12.59 -46.89
CA ILE A 9 12.93 -13.71 -46.14
C ILE A 9 12.67 -13.30 -44.68
N MET A 10 13.64 -12.65 -44.03
CA MET A 10 13.47 -12.14 -42.67
C MET A 10 12.34 -11.11 -42.56
N LEU A 11 12.27 -10.16 -43.50
CA LEU A 11 11.19 -9.17 -43.57
C LEU A 11 9.82 -9.83 -43.75
N SER A 12 9.70 -10.79 -44.66
CA SER A 12 8.45 -11.54 -44.87
C SER A 12 8.04 -12.32 -43.62
N PHE A 13 9.00 -12.90 -42.88
CA PHE A 13 8.73 -13.57 -41.62
C PHE A 13 8.23 -12.62 -40.52
N PHE A 14 8.82 -11.44 -40.39
CA PHE A 14 8.31 -10.42 -39.46
C PHE A 14 6.91 -9.93 -39.82
N VAL A 15 6.64 -9.68 -41.12
CA VAL A 15 5.30 -9.31 -41.60
C VAL A 15 4.28 -10.41 -41.27
N TYR A 16 4.65 -11.68 -41.46
CA TYR A 16 3.81 -12.82 -41.10
C TYR A 16 3.52 -12.87 -39.59
N ILE A 17 4.52 -12.72 -38.73
CA ILE A 17 4.33 -12.69 -37.26
C ILE A 17 3.40 -11.54 -36.85
N ILE A 18 3.60 -10.35 -37.43
CA ILE A 18 2.76 -9.19 -37.15
C ILE A 18 1.31 -9.46 -37.58
N ALA A 19 1.11 -10.02 -38.78
CA ALA A 19 -0.23 -10.38 -39.27
C ALA A 19 -0.92 -11.41 -38.36
N CYS A 20 -0.21 -12.48 -37.95
CA CYS A 20 -0.73 -13.46 -37.00
C CYS A 20 -1.08 -12.83 -35.64
N SER A 21 -0.25 -11.91 -35.15
CA SER A 21 -0.48 -11.19 -33.89
C SER A 21 -1.73 -10.32 -33.97
N ILE A 22 -1.93 -9.59 -35.07
CA ILE A 22 -3.13 -8.77 -35.32
C ILE A 22 -4.38 -9.66 -35.37
N ILE A 23 -4.35 -10.77 -36.11
CA ILE A 23 -5.47 -11.71 -36.19
C ILE A 23 -5.81 -12.28 -34.80
N TYR A 24 -4.80 -12.61 -34.01
CA TYR A 24 -4.98 -13.07 -32.64
C TYR A 24 -5.63 -12.00 -31.75
N ILE A 25 -5.18 -10.75 -31.82
CA ILE A 25 -5.76 -9.63 -31.06
C ILE A 25 -7.22 -9.42 -31.46
N ILE A 26 -7.52 -9.34 -32.77
CA ILE A 26 -8.90 -9.18 -33.27
C ILE A 26 -9.79 -10.35 -32.80
N SER A 27 -9.28 -11.57 -32.85
CA SER A 27 -10.03 -12.76 -32.39
C SER A 27 -10.32 -12.69 -30.88
N LYS A 28 -9.34 -12.24 -30.08
CA LYS A 28 -9.51 -12.02 -28.64
C LYS A 28 -10.52 -10.91 -28.35
N ASP A 29 -10.50 -9.82 -29.11
CA ASP A 29 -11.43 -8.70 -28.97
C ASP A 29 -12.85 -9.08 -29.36
N LEU A 30 -13.03 -9.87 -30.42
CA LEU A 30 -14.34 -10.39 -30.80
C LEU A 30 -14.91 -11.33 -29.73
N LEU A 31 -14.07 -12.20 -29.15
CA LEU A 31 -14.47 -13.07 -28.04
C LEU A 31 -14.84 -12.26 -26.79
N SER A 32 -14.04 -11.24 -26.45
CA SER A 32 -14.29 -10.37 -25.30
C SER A 32 -15.55 -9.54 -25.50
N PHE A 33 -15.79 -9.00 -26.70
CA PHE A 33 -16.99 -8.28 -27.08
C PHE A 33 -18.25 -9.15 -26.94
N ARG A 34 -18.22 -10.38 -27.49
CA ARG A 34 -19.34 -11.32 -27.36
C ARG A 34 -19.61 -11.68 -25.91
N PHE A 35 -18.56 -11.89 -25.12
CA PHE A 35 -18.67 -12.15 -23.68
C PHE A 35 -19.30 -10.96 -22.94
N ASN A 36 -18.78 -9.75 -23.15
CA ASN A 36 -19.27 -8.52 -22.50
C ASN A 36 -20.71 -8.18 -22.92
N LYS A 37 -21.08 -8.42 -24.19
CA LYS A 37 -22.47 -8.27 -24.66
C LYS A 37 -23.42 -9.21 -23.92
N LYS A 38 -23.01 -10.47 -23.68
CA LYS A 38 -23.80 -11.42 -22.88
C LYS A 38 -23.92 -10.96 -21.42
N VAL A 39 -22.81 -10.55 -20.80
CA VAL A 39 -22.79 -9.99 -19.42
C VAL A 39 -23.75 -8.80 -19.30
N LYS A 40 -23.67 -7.83 -20.21
CA LYS A 40 -24.54 -6.64 -20.21
C LYS A 40 -26.03 -7.00 -20.34
N LYS A 41 -26.35 -8.03 -21.13
CA LYS A 41 -27.73 -8.49 -21.32
C LYS A 41 -28.32 -9.12 -20.05
N ILE A 42 -27.55 -9.95 -19.35
CA ILE A 42 -28.04 -10.69 -18.17
C ILE A 42 -27.91 -9.89 -16.87
N LYS A 43 -27.06 -8.85 -16.85
CA LYS A 43 -26.71 -8.11 -15.63
C LYS A 43 -27.94 -7.60 -14.85
N PRO A 44 -28.88 -6.85 -15.44
CA PRO A 44 -29.97 -6.23 -14.68
C PRO A 44 -30.80 -7.25 -13.89
N GLU A 45 -31.24 -8.33 -14.56
CA GLU A 45 -32.08 -9.37 -13.96
C GLU A 45 -31.32 -10.18 -12.90
N PHE A 46 -30.08 -10.58 -13.18
CA PHE A 46 -29.34 -11.45 -12.27
C PHE A 46 -28.77 -10.69 -11.06
N GLU A 47 -28.35 -9.45 -11.25
CA GLU A 47 -27.91 -8.55 -10.18
C GLU A 47 -29.05 -8.28 -9.18
N GLU A 48 -30.28 -8.05 -9.68
CA GLU A 48 -31.46 -7.88 -8.82
C GLU A 48 -31.72 -9.11 -7.94
N VAL A 49 -31.59 -10.32 -8.49
CA VAL A 49 -31.72 -11.57 -7.72
C VAL A 49 -30.67 -11.69 -6.62
N ILE A 50 -29.41 -11.35 -6.92
CA ILE A 50 -28.32 -11.40 -5.95
C ILE A 50 -28.53 -10.36 -4.84
N LEU A 51 -28.85 -9.12 -5.20
CA LEU A 51 -29.09 -8.03 -4.25
C LEU A 51 -30.31 -8.31 -3.37
N LYS A 52 -31.39 -8.87 -3.91
CA LYS A 52 -32.53 -9.32 -3.13
C LYS A 52 -32.10 -10.31 -2.05
N ASN A 53 -31.35 -11.35 -2.42
CA ASN A 53 -30.87 -12.36 -1.47
C ASN A 53 -29.95 -11.77 -0.39
N LEU A 54 -29.03 -10.89 -0.78
CA LEU A 54 -28.14 -10.20 0.16
C LEU A 54 -28.92 -9.31 1.14
N ASN A 55 -29.93 -8.59 0.65
CA ASN A 55 -30.78 -7.75 1.48
C ASN A 55 -31.68 -8.58 2.41
N THR A 56 -32.15 -9.75 1.99
CA THR A 56 -32.86 -10.71 2.86
C THR A 56 -31.96 -11.14 4.03
N ILE A 57 -30.70 -11.50 3.77
CA ILE A 57 -29.73 -11.78 4.85
C ILE A 57 -29.49 -10.55 5.72
N LYS A 58 -29.38 -9.35 5.13
CA LYS A 58 -29.21 -8.10 5.89
C LYS A 58 -30.37 -7.84 6.85
N SER A 59 -31.59 -8.24 6.48
CA SER A 59 -32.79 -8.19 7.33
C SER A 59 -32.91 -9.35 8.33
N ASN A 60 -31.89 -10.21 8.48
CA ASN A 60 -31.91 -11.42 9.29
C ASN A 60 -33.00 -12.44 8.89
N GLU A 61 -33.42 -12.44 7.62
CA GLU A 61 -34.37 -13.39 7.08
C GLU A 61 -33.65 -14.56 6.38
N ALA A 62 -34.28 -15.74 6.39
CA ALA A 62 -33.75 -16.91 5.71
C ALA A 62 -34.02 -16.86 4.20
N ILE A 63 -32.99 -17.07 3.38
CA ILE A 63 -33.15 -17.16 1.92
C ILE A 63 -33.85 -18.49 1.56
N SER A 64 -34.76 -18.43 0.60
CA SER A 64 -35.39 -19.63 0.03
C SER A 64 -34.37 -20.57 -0.61
N LYS A 65 -34.52 -21.89 -0.37
CA LYS A 65 -33.72 -22.91 -1.05
C LYS A 65 -33.85 -22.84 -2.58
N MET A 66 -34.99 -22.37 -3.09
CA MET A 66 -35.20 -22.19 -4.54
C MET A 66 -34.35 -21.06 -5.11
N ASP A 67 -34.23 -19.93 -4.40
CA ASP A 67 -33.41 -18.79 -4.83
C ASP A 67 -31.93 -19.17 -4.84
N ILE A 68 -31.46 -19.90 -3.82
CA ILE A 68 -30.10 -20.44 -3.78
C ILE A 68 -29.88 -21.40 -4.97
N ALA A 69 -30.80 -22.35 -5.20
CA ALA A 69 -30.68 -23.31 -6.30
C ALA A 69 -30.63 -22.64 -7.69
N TYR A 70 -31.42 -21.57 -7.88
CA TYR A 70 -31.39 -20.76 -9.10
C TYR A 70 -30.01 -20.15 -9.34
N VAL A 71 -29.45 -19.48 -8.33
CA VAL A 71 -28.10 -18.88 -8.44
C VAL A 71 -27.05 -19.96 -8.69
N ARG A 72 -27.11 -21.10 -8.00
CA ARG A 72 -26.20 -22.24 -8.20
C ARG A 72 -26.20 -22.76 -9.65
N GLU A 73 -27.36 -22.82 -10.29
CA GLU A 73 -27.45 -23.18 -11.71
C GLU A 73 -26.66 -22.16 -12.55
N LYS A 74 -27.00 -20.88 -12.41
CA LYS A 74 -26.43 -19.80 -13.22
C LYS A 74 -24.91 -19.71 -13.09
N LEU A 75 -24.36 -19.97 -11.91
CA LEU A 75 -22.92 -19.97 -11.65
C LEU A 75 -22.12 -21.04 -12.42
N LYS A 76 -22.76 -21.96 -13.15
CA LYS A 76 -22.06 -22.84 -14.11
C LYS A 76 -21.54 -22.10 -15.35
N GLN A 77 -22.05 -20.90 -15.62
CA GLN A 77 -21.74 -20.13 -16.83
C GLN A 77 -20.88 -18.90 -16.51
N LYS A 78 -19.77 -18.71 -17.25
CA LYS A 78 -18.82 -17.62 -17.02
C LYS A 78 -19.43 -16.20 -16.99
N PRO A 79 -20.39 -15.82 -17.87
CA PRO A 79 -20.98 -14.49 -17.81
C PRO A 79 -21.71 -14.22 -16.48
N TYR A 80 -22.41 -15.22 -15.95
CA TYR A 80 -23.11 -15.12 -14.66
C TYR A 80 -22.14 -15.05 -13.49
N ILE A 81 -21.03 -15.82 -13.52
CA ILE A 81 -19.96 -15.68 -12.52
C ILE A 81 -19.43 -14.24 -12.51
N LYS A 82 -19.23 -13.61 -13.69
CA LYS A 82 -18.77 -12.23 -13.73
C LYS A 82 -19.76 -11.27 -13.07
N VAL A 83 -21.04 -11.34 -13.43
CA VAL A 83 -22.07 -10.51 -12.79
C VAL A 83 -22.11 -10.76 -11.28
N PHE A 84 -22.06 -12.02 -10.86
CA PHE A 84 -22.03 -12.39 -9.44
C PHE A 84 -20.88 -11.72 -8.70
N ASN A 85 -19.64 -11.87 -9.21
CA ASN A 85 -18.46 -11.30 -8.56
C ASN A 85 -18.50 -9.77 -8.56
N ASP A 86 -18.94 -9.16 -9.66
CA ASP A 86 -19.06 -7.69 -9.77
C ASP A 86 -20.12 -7.15 -8.79
N THR A 87 -21.26 -7.83 -8.63
CA THR A 87 -22.32 -7.46 -7.67
C THR A 87 -21.86 -7.62 -6.22
N ILE A 88 -21.16 -8.72 -5.88
CA ILE A 88 -20.61 -8.90 -4.52
C ILE A 88 -19.59 -7.82 -4.19
N LYS A 89 -18.68 -7.52 -5.14
CA LYS A 89 -17.68 -6.46 -4.98
C LYS A 89 -18.33 -5.08 -4.76
N GLU A 90 -19.37 -4.77 -5.52
CA GLU A 90 -20.10 -3.51 -5.37
C GLU A 90 -20.80 -3.43 -4.01
N PHE A 91 -21.46 -4.51 -3.59
CA PHE A 91 -22.16 -4.60 -2.30
C PHE A 91 -21.20 -4.44 -1.11
N ASN A 92 -19.99 -4.98 -1.21
CA ASN A 92 -18.94 -4.90 -0.18
C ASN A 92 -18.29 -3.52 -0.01
N LYS A 93 -18.54 -2.56 -0.91
CA LYS A 93 -18.04 -1.18 -0.74
C LYS A 93 -18.48 -0.58 0.59
N LEU A 94 -19.66 -0.96 1.07
CA LEU A 94 -20.12 -0.64 2.42
C LEU A 94 -19.56 -1.69 3.40
N LYS A 95 -18.78 -1.25 4.40
CA LYS A 95 -18.09 -2.16 5.33
C LYS A 95 -19.06 -3.05 6.12
N GLU A 96 -20.21 -2.49 6.53
CA GLU A 96 -21.29 -3.21 7.22
C GLU A 96 -21.86 -4.39 6.40
N ASN A 97 -21.77 -4.34 5.07
CA ASN A 97 -22.32 -5.38 4.20
C ASN A 97 -21.45 -6.64 4.16
N GLN A 98 -20.16 -6.55 4.54
CA GLN A 98 -19.19 -7.64 4.38
C GLN A 98 -19.57 -8.89 5.20
N ILE A 99 -20.22 -8.72 6.36
CA ILE A 99 -20.70 -9.84 7.18
C ILE A 99 -21.84 -10.60 6.47
N HIS A 100 -22.76 -9.87 5.84
CA HIS A 100 -23.89 -10.46 5.11
C HIS A 100 -23.43 -11.14 3.82
N THR A 101 -22.43 -10.58 3.13
CA THR A 101 -21.76 -11.24 2.01
C THR A 101 -21.20 -12.59 2.45
N LYS A 102 -20.45 -12.64 3.56
CA LYS A 102 -19.86 -13.90 4.04
C LYS A 102 -20.94 -14.99 4.23
N LEU A 103 -22.02 -14.66 4.95
CA LEU A 103 -23.15 -15.57 5.18
C LEU A 103 -23.82 -16.02 3.87
N TYR A 104 -23.94 -15.11 2.90
CA TYR A 104 -24.49 -15.46 1.59
C TYR A 104 -23.59 -16.45 0.84
N ILE A 105 -22.27 -16.21 0.86
CA ILE A 105 -21.29 -16.99 0.11
C ILE A 105 -21.12 -18.41 0.67
N GLU A 106 -21.37 -18.65 1.96
CA GLU A 106 -21.36 -20.01 2.55
C GLU A 106 -22.28 -20.98 1.78
N ASN A 107 -23.36 -20.49 1.17
CA ASN A 107 -24.26 -21.29 0.32
C ASN A 107 -23.63 -21.76 -1.01
N PHE A 108 -22.43 -21.30 -1.37
CA PHE A 108 -21.76 -21.60 -2.63
C PHE A 108 -20.33 -22.12 -2.43
N GLU A 109 -19.94 -22.44 -1.20
CA GLU A 109 -18.57 -22.85 -0.84
C GLU A 109 -18.09 -24.06 -1.66
N ASP A 110 -18.95 -25.06 -1.88
CA ASP A 110 -18.60 -26.25 -2.67
C ASP A 110 -18.30 -25.92 -4.15
N ILE A 111 -19.03 -24.97 -4.72
CA ILE A 111 -18.80 -24.49 -6.10
C ILE A 111 -17.47 -23.75 -6.17
N ILE A 112 -17.16 -22.92 -5.17
CA ILE A 112 -15.90 -22.19 -5.05
C ILE A 112 -14.73 -23.17 -4.96
N ASN A 113 -14.80 -24.15 -4.05
CA ASN A 113 -13.76 -25.16 -3.86
C ASN A 113 -13.56 -26.01 -5.11
N LYS A 114 -14.64 -26.39 -5.80
CA LYS A 114 -14.57 -27.10 -7.09
C LYS A 114 -13.90 -26.26 -8.18
N ASN A 115 -14.17 -24.96 -8.23
CA ASN A 115 -13.55 -24.04 -9.18
C ASN A 115 -12.05 -23.87 -8.89
N ILE A 116 -11.66 -23.68 -7.63
CA ILE A 116 -10.24 -23.61 -7.21
C ILE A 116 -9.46 -24.83 -7.69
N LYS A 117 -10.00 -26.05 -7.49
CA LYS A 117 -9.35 -27.30 -7.91
C LYS A 117 -9.07 -27.35 -9.43
N ARG A 118 -9.89 -26.68 -10.24
CA ARG A 118 -9.74 -26.60 -11.72
C ARG A 118 -8.71 -25.56 -12.18
N LEU A 119 -8.21 -24.69 -11.30
CA LEU A 119 -7.33 -23.58 -11.67
C LEU A 119 -5.84 -23.95 -11.75
N LYS A 120 -5.43 -25.14 -11.31
CA LYS A 120 -4.01 -25.55 -11.26
C LYS A 120 -3.28 -25.28 -12.58
N LEU A 121 -3.90 -25.64 -13.71
CA LEU A 121 -3.36 -25.51 -15.07
C LEU A 121 -3.71 -24.20 -15.79
N LYS A 122 -4.36 -23.24 -15.12
CA LYS A 122 -4.74 -21.96 -15.74
C LYS A 122 -3.62 -20.93 -15.64
N ASP A 123 -3.66 -19.98 -16.57
CA ASP A 123 -2.74 -18.84 -16.59
C ASP A 123 -2.91 -17.94 -15.35
N ASN A 124 -1.89 -17.12 -15.11
CA ASN A 124 -1.86 -16.25 -13.94
C ASN A 124 -2.97 -15.19 -13.96
N THR A 125 -3.41 -14.72 -15.14
CA THR A 125 -4.48 -13.73 -15.25
C THR A 125 -5.80 -14.25 -14.71
N ILE A 126 -6.16 -15.50 -15.05
CA ILE A 126 -7.36 -16.16 -14.52
C ILE A 126 -7.21 -16.38 -13.01
N LYS A 127 -6.04 -16.81 -12.55
CA LYS A 127 -5.78 -17.00 -11.11
C LYS A 127 -5.89 -15.68 -10.34
N THR A 128 -5.38 -14.58 -10.89
CA THR A 128 -5.49 -13.23 -10.29
C THR A 128 -6.96 -12.81 -10.17
N TYR A 129 -7.76 -12.98 -11.22
CA TYR A 129 -9.20 -12.67 -11.17
C TYR A 129 -9.93 -13.47 -10.09
N VAL A 130 -9.63 -14.77 -9.97
CA VAL A 130 -10.22 -15.61 -8.93
C VAL A 130 -9.73 -15.20 -7.54
N ALA A 131 -8.43 -14.95 -7.36
CA ALA A 131 -7.88 -14.50 -6.08
C ALA A 131 -8.64 -13.27 -5.58
N VAL A 132 -8.74 -12.22 -6.40
CA VAL A 132 -9.50 -11.00 -6.06
C VAL A 132 -10.94 -11.32 -5.64
N SER A 133 -11.61 -12.20 -6.37
CA SER A 133 -13.00 -12.60 -6.06
C SER A 133 -13.09 -13.33 -4.70
N LEU A 134 -12.11 -14.17 -4.36
CA LEU A 134 -12.06 -14.85 -3.05
C LEU A 134 -11.89 -13.84 -1.90
N GLY A 135 -11.12 -12.77 -2.11
CA GLY A 135 -11.00 -11.67 -1.15
C GLY A 135 -12.35 -10.99 -0.85
N GLU A 136 -13.18 -10.80 -1.87
CA GLU A 136 -14.53 -10.22 -1.72
C GLU A 136 -15.52 -11.19 -1.08
N TYR A 137 -15.30 -12.50 -1.19
CA TYR A 137 -16.18 -13.49 -0.59
C TYR A 137 -16.07 -13.60 0.92
N LYS A 138 -14.92 -13.22 1.50
CA LYS A 138 -14.69 -13.19 2.96
C LYS A 138 -14.88 -14.55 3.68
N ILE A 139 -14.98 -15.65 2.94
CA ILE A 139 -14.99 -17.00 3.48
C ILE A 139 -13.57 -17.55 3.58
N SER A 140 -13.31 -18.28 4.66
CA SER A 140 -12.00 -18.87 4.94
C SER A 140 -12.18 -20.37 5.15
N ASN A 141 -11.54 -21.16 4.31
CA ASN A 141 -11.44 -22.60 4.46
C ASN A 141 -10.05 -23.07 3.99
N TYR A 142 -9.74 -24.34 4.20
CA TYR A 142 -8.44 -24.91 3.82
C TYR A 142 -8.14 -24.75 2.33
N GLU A 143 -9.08 -25.07 1.43
CA GLU A 143 -8.87 -24.96 -0.02
C GLU A 143 -8.55 -23.53 -0.48
N ILE A 144 -9.25 -22.53 0.06
CA ILE A 144 -9.04 -21.11 -0.26
C ILE A 144 -7.70 -20.65 0.26
N SER A 145 -7.39 -20.93 1.53
CA SER A 145 -6.11 -20.55 2.14
C SER A 145 -4.93 -21.16 1.38
N GLU A 146 -4.96 -22.46 1.09
CA GLU A 146 -3.88 -23.11 0.35
C GLU A 146 -3.77 -22.63 -1.10
N PHE A 147 -4.89 -22.33 -1.76
CA PHE A 147 -4.85 -21.77 -3.11
C PHE A 147 -4.16 -20.40 -3.12
N LEU A 148 -4.56 -19.49 -2.23
CA LEU A 148 -4.00 -18.14 -2.17
C LEU A 148 -2.52 -18.17 -1.75
N LEU A 149 -2.15 -18.99 -0.77
CA LEU A 149 -0.75 -19.19 -0.38
C LEU A 149 0.10 -19.75 -1.52
N ASN A 150 -0.41 -20.69 -2.30
CA ASN A 150 0.30 -21.19 -3.49
C ASN A 150 0.44 -20.10 -4.57
N CYS A 151 -0.51 -19.17 -4.69
CA CYS A 151 -0.43 -18.06 -5.62
C CYS A 151 0.62 -17.01 -5.22
N ILE A 152 0.89 -16.83 -3.93
CA ILE A 152 2.00 -16.00 -3.42
C ILE A 152 3.36 -16.53 -3.90
N LYS A 153 3.50 -17.85 -4.06
CA LYS A 153 4.75 -18.47 -4.56
C LYS A 153 4.98 -18.27 -6.06
N SER A 154 4.02 -17.68 -6.78
CA SER A 154 4.14 -17.49 -8.23
C SER A 154 5.18 -16.43 -8.60
N LYS A 155 5.78 -16.51 -9.79
CA LYS A 155 6.69 -15.45 -10.28
C LYS A 155 5.97 -14.15 -10.68
N SER A 156 4.64 -14.16 -10.77
CA SER A 156 3.86 -13.01 -11.23
C SER A 156 3.55 -12.08 -10.06
N ILE A 157 4.14 -10.88 -10.08
CA ILE A 157 3.90 -9.84 -9.06
C ILE A 157 2.40 -9.56 -8.90
N TYR A 158 1.66 -9.44 -10.01
CA TYR A 158 0.20 -9.22 -9.98
C TYR A 158 -0.56 -10.33 -9.23
N LEU A 159 -0.17 -11.59 -9.45
CA LEU A 159 -0.80 -12.71 -8.76
C LEU A 159 -0.42 -12.75 -7.28
N LYS A 160 0.84 -12.45 -6.93
CA LYS A 160 1.28 -12.34 -5.53
C LYS A 160 0.48 -11.28 -4.78
N VAL A 161 0.46 -10.06 -5.31
CA VAL A 161 -0.21 -8.90 -4.72
C VAL A 161 -1.70 -9.16 -4.56
N ALA A 162 -2.38 -9.64 -5.61
CA ALA A 162 -3.81 -9.96 -5.53
C ALA A 162 -4.10 -11.06 -4.50
N SER A 163 -3.23 -12.06 -4.38
CA SER A 163 -3.41 -13.15 -3.41
C SER A 163 -3.22 -12.65 -1.99
N LEU A 164 -2.20 -11.84 -1.74
CA LEU A 164 -1.95 -11.23 -0.44
C LEU A 164 -3.06 -10.26 -0.03
N GLU A 165 -3.53 -9.40 -0.94
CA GLU A 165 -4.70 -8.52 -0.74
C GLU A 165 -5.93 -9.34 -0.36
N SER A 166 -6.15 -10.46 -1.04
CA SER A 166 -7.29 -11.35 -0.78
C SER A 166 -7.19 -12.03 0.59
N ILE A 167 -6.00 -12.52 0.96
CA ILE A 167 -5.75 -13.08 2.30
C ILE A 167 -6.02 -12.04 3.38
N SER A 168 -5.54 -10.81 3.20
CA SER A 168 -5.76 -9.72 4.14
C SER A 168 -7.25 -9.39 4.27
N LYS A 169 -7.95 -9.24 3.13
CA LYS A 169 -9.40 -9.00 3.10
C LYS A 169 -10.19 -10.11 3.78
N ILE A 170 -9.86 -11.38 3.56
CA ILE A 170 -10.54 -12.53 4.20
C ILE A 170 -10.41 -12.46 5.73
N GLY A 171 -9.31 -11.93 6.26
CA GLY A 171 -9.15 -11.73 7.70
C GLY A 171 -8.75 -13.00 8.46
N ASN A 172 -8.29 -14.06 7.79
CA ASN A 172 -7.79 -15.24 8.48
C ASN A 172 -6.34 -14.99 8.94
N ILE A 173 -6.15 -14.73 10.24
CA ILE A 173 -4.84 -14.38 10.80
C ILE A 173 -3.77 -15.45 10.54
N GLN A 174 -4.12 -16.74 10.64
CA GLN A 174 -3.15 -17.83 10.44
C GLN A 174 -2.66 -17.89 8.99
N THR A 175 -3.54 -17.61 8.03
CA THR A 175 -3.19 -17.57 6.61
C THR A 175 -2.31 -16.35 6.32
N LEU A 176 -2.63 -15.19 6.93
CA LEU A 176 -1.82 -13.99 6.78
C LEU A 176 -0.42 -14.14 7.38
N LYS A 177 -0.31 -14.74 8.58
CA LYS A 177 0.99 -15.07 9.21
C LYS A 177 1.87 -15.89 8.27
N ARG A 178 1.34 -17.02 7.77
CA ARG A 178 2.04 -17.87 6.81
C ARG A 178 2.44 -17.14 5.52
N ALA A 179 1.63 -16.20 5.06
CA ALA A 179 1.93 -15.39 3.88
C ALA A 179 3.09 -14.41 4.15
N ILE A 180 3.06 -13.70 5.27
CA ILE A 180 4.13 -12.76 5.68
C ILE A 180 5.44 -13.52 5.90
N ASP A 181 5.41 -14.63 6.63
CA ASP A 181 6.60 -15.46 6.89
C ASP A 181 7.23 -15.94 5.58
N TYR A 182 6.42 -16.43 4.63
CA TYR A 182 6.91 -16.87 3.33
C TYR A 182 7.52 -15.72 2.54
N ILE A 183 6.86 -14.55 2.48
CA ILE A 183 7.36 -13.40 1.74
C ILE A 183 8.68 -12.89 2.34
N SER A 184 8.77 -12.92 3.68
CA SER A 184 9.97 -12.55 4.43
C SER A 184 11.13 -13.50 4.11
N ASN A 185 10.93 -14.80 4.32
CA ASN A 185 12.00 -15.81 4.22
C ASN A 185 12.50 -16.02 2.79
N GLU A 186 11.62 -15.89 1.79
CA GLU A 186 11.98 -16.05 0.38
C GLU A 186 12.35 -14.72 -0.30
N GLU A 187 12.43 -13.63 0.48
CA GLU A 187 12.72 -12.26 0.00
C GLU A 187 11.88 -11.88 -1.23
N CYS A 188 10.60 -12.23 -1.19
CA CYS A 188 9.70 -11.98 -2.30
C CYS A 188 9.42 -10.49 -2.43
N TYR A 189 9.96 -9.86 -3.49
CA TYR A 189 9.72 -8.45 -3.73
C TYR A 189 8.22 -8.11 -3.86
N ILE A 190 7.78 -7.22 -2.97
CA ILE A 190 6.51 -6.49 -3.00
C ILE A 190 6.85 -5.06 -2.59
N ASN A 191 6.34 -4.05 -3.30
CA ASN A 191 6.57 -2.67 -2.94
C ASN A 191 6.04 -2.37 -1.52
N ASN A 192 6.86 -1.76 -0.66
CA ASN A 192 6.53 -1.53 0.76
C ASN A 192 5.17 -0.83 0.92
N LYS A 193 4.91 0.25 0.17
CA LYS A 193 3.63 0.97 0.26
C LYS A 193 2.43 0.08 -0.07
N VAL A 194 2.54 -0.74 -1.12
CA VAL A 194 1.48 -1.70 -1.50
C VAL A 194 1.25 -2.73 -0.38
N PHE A 195 2.32 -3.23 0.24
CA PHE A 195 2.21 -4.18 1.34
C PHE A 195 1.57 -3.51 2.57
N THR A 196 2.05 -2.34 2.97
CA THR A 196 1.48 -1.54 4.07
C THR A 196 -0.03 -1.32 3.86
N ASP A 197 -0.46 -0.94 2.64
CA ASP A 197 -1.87 -0.78 2.30
C ASP A 197 -2.64 -2.11 2.42
N ILE A 198 -2.06 -3.23 1.98
CA ILE A 198 -2.69 -4.55 2.10
C ILE A 198 -2.87 -4.96 3.56
N ILE A 199 -1.84 -4.85 4.41
CA ILE A 199 -1.93 -5.19 5.84
C ILE A 199 -2.96 -4.30 6.54
N SER A 200 -3.02 -3.01 6.19
CA SER A 200 -3.99 -2.07 6.78
C SER A 200 -5.46 -2.44 6.54
N GLN A 201 -5.73 -3.18 5.46
CA GLN A 201 -7.05 -3.68 5.07
C GLN A 201 -7.45 -4.99 5.76
N PHE A 202 -6.66 -5.47 6.73
CA PHE A 202 -6.93 -6.73 7.40
C PHE A 202 -8.36 -6.79 7.93
N GLY A 203 -9.11 -7.79 7.46
CA GLY A 203 -10.56 -7.88 7.64
C GLY A 203 -11.02 -8.42 8.99
N SER A 204 -10.10 -8.62 9.94
CA SER A 204 -10.39 -9.20 11.25
C SER A 204 -9.74 -8.36 12.36
N ASP A 205 -9.46 -8.98 13.50
CA ASP A 205 -8.89 -8.35 14.68
C ASP A 205 -7.49 -7.80 14.40
N LYS A 206 -7.38 -6.47 14.39
CA LYS A 206 -6.13 -5.77 14.10
C LYS A 206 -5.13 -5.87 15.25
N GLU A 207 -5.59 -6.02 16.48
CA GLU A 207 -4.72 -6.10 17.66
C GLU A 207 -3.91 -7.41 17.60
N LEU A 208 -4.56 -8.53 17.25
CA LEU A 208 -3.88 -9.82 17.03
C LEU A 208 -2.84 -9.79 15.90
N LEU A 209 -3.05 -8.94 14.89
CA LEU A 209 -2.09 -8.73 13.82
C LEU A 209 -0.90 -7.90 14.32
N ASP A 210 -1.17 -6.80 15.03
CA ASP A 210 -0.14 -5.91 15.55
C ASP A 210 0.76 -6.63 16.57
N GLU A 211 0.19 -7.43 17.47
CA GLU A 211 0.92 -8.30 18.40
C GLU A 211 1.82 -9.30 17.67
N PHE A 212 1.32 -9.91 16.59
CA PHE A 212 2.12 -10.82 15.78
C PHE A 212 3.29 -10.12 15.12
N LEU A 213 3.05 -8.95 14.52
CA LEU A 213 4.04 -8.18 13.79
C LEU A 213 5.18 -7.74 14.72
N ILE A 214 4.87 -7.18 15.89
CA ILE A 214 5.92 -6.73 16.82
C ILE A 214 6.69 -7.89 17.44
N LYS A 215 6.00 -9.00 17.79
CA LYS A 215 6.62 -10.18 18.40
C LYS A 215 7.60 -10.89 17.47
N ASN A 216 7.38 -10.83 16.16
CA ASN A 216 8.22 -11.49 15.15
C ASN A 216 9.13 -10.52 14.39
N PHE A 217 9.19 -9.26 14.83
CA PHE A 217 9.88 -8.19 14.12
C PHE A 217 11.34 -8.52 13.77
N GLU A 218 12.11 -9.04 14.72
CA GLU A 218 13.52 -9.43 14.52
C GLU A 218 13.70 -10.59 13.53
N ASN A 219 12.68 -11.44 13.35
CA ASN A 219 12.73 -12.59 12.44
C ASN A 219 12.39 -12.21 10.99
N PHE A 220 11.86 -11.01 10.77
CA PHE A 220 11.50 -10.53 9.46
C PHE A 220 12.69 -9.98 8.69
N ASN A 221 12.64 -10.06 7.36
CA ASN A 221 13.58 -9.36 6.51
C ASN A 221 13.36 -7.84 6.60
N GLU A 222 14.35 -7.07 6.15
CA GLU A 222 14.34 -5.60 6.23
C GLU A 222 13.07 -4.97 5.62
N SER A 223 12.62 -5.47 4.45
CA SER A 223 11.42 -4.95 3.78
C SER A 223 10.16 -5.12 4.64
N ILE A 224 9.98 -6.29 5.27
CA ILE A 224 8.83 -6.55 6.14
C ILE A 224 8.94 -5.77 7.46
N GLN A 225 10.14 -5.55 7.99
CA GLN A 225 10.35 -4.68 9.14
C GLN A 225 9.91 -3.25 8.83
N VAL A 226 10.33 -2.67 7.70
CA VAL A 226 9.90 -1.34 7.26
C VAL A 226 8.38 -1.27 7.09
N VAL A 227 7.78 -2.24 6.40
CA VAL A 227 6.32 -2.33 6.22
C VAL A 227 5.58 -2.38 7.57
N THR A 228 6.13 -3.14 8.53
CA THR A 228 5.56 -3.27 9.88
C THR A 228 5.56 -1.92 10.61
N VAL A 229 6.68 -1.20 10.60
CA VAL A 229 6.78 0.12 11.24
C VAL A 229 5.89 1.15 10.53
N GLU A 230 5.83 1.13 9.20
CA GLU A 230 4.92 1.99 8.43
C GLU A 230 3.46 1.73 8.77
N HIS A 231 3.06 0.47 8.91
CA HIS A 231 1.72 0.08 9.35
C HIS A 231 1.41 0.65 10.74
N PHE A 232 2.32 0.48 11.71
CA PHE A 232 2.14 1.03 13.06
C PHE A 232 2.02 2.55 13.05
N LYS A 233 2.85 3.24 12.26
CA LYS A 233 2.80 4.71 12.11
C LYS A 233 1.48 5.17 11.50
N ASN A 234 1.05 4.54 10.40
CA ASN A 234 -0.15 4.94 9.66
C ASN A 234 -1.43 4.71 10.46
N ASN A 235 -1.45 3.69 11.32
CA ASN A 235 -2.59 3.37 12.18
C ASN A 235 -2.46 3.94 13.61
N LYS A 236 -1.38 4.69 13.91
CA LYS A 236 -1.12 5.30 15.22
C LYS A 236 -1.08 4.29 16.38
N ILE A 237 -0.45 3.13 16.16
CA ILE A 237 -0.38 2.04 17.14
C ILE A 237 0.65 2.39 18.22
N GLU A 238 0.21 2.62 19.45
CA GLU A 238 1.07 3.16 20.52
C GLU A 238 1.76 2.11 21.40
N PHE A 239 1.17 0.92 21.57
CA PHE A 239 1.70 -0.06 22.53
C PHE A 239 3.08 -0.61 22.14
N VAL A 240 3.49 -0.45 20.88
CA VAL A 240 4.79 -0.91 20.34
C VAL A 240 5.95 0.07 20.55
N LYS A 241 5.70 1.23 21.19
CA LYS A 241 6.70 2.31 21.35
C LYS A 241 7.99 1.84 22.01
N GLU A 242 7.90 1.01 23.05
CA GLU A 242 9.06 0.58 23.83
C GLU A 242 9.96 -0.35 23.01
N GLU A 243 9.36 -1.31 22.31
CA GLU A 243 10.03 -2.26 21.44
C GLU A 243 10.66 -1.56 20.23
N LEU A 244 9.94 -0.65 19.57
CA LEU A 244 10.51 0.14 18.47
C LEU A 244 11.68 1.02 18.94
N PHE A 245 11.60 1.58 20.15
CA PHE A 245 12.71 2.34 20.71
C PHE A 245 13.92 1.46 21.02
N LYS A 246 13.71 0.24 21.54
CA LYS A 246 14.77 -0.76 21.70
C LYS A 246 15.46 -1.03 20.36
N TYR A 247 14.70 -1.34 19.31
CA TYR A 247 15.25 -1.62 17.98
C TYR A 247 16.03 -0.43 17.38
N LEU A 248 15.55 0.80 17.56
CA LEU A 248 16.29 2.00 17.14
C LEU A 248 17.61 2.18 17.91
N ASN A 249 17.67 1.76 19.18
CA ASN A 249 18.90 1.82 19.95
C ASN A 249 19.92 0.77 19.52
N GLU A 250 19.45 -0.43 19.18
CA GLU A 250 20.27 -1.52 18.66
C GLU A 250 20.75 -1.28 17.23
N SER A 251 20.04 -0.45 16.46
CA SER A 251 20.31 -0.11 15.05
C SER A 251 20.37 -1.36 14.16
N ILE A 252 19.19 -1.80 13.70
CA ILE A 252 19.05 -3.01 12.88
C ILE A 252 19.61 -2.75 11.48
N SER A 253 19.09 -1.72 10.83
CA SER A 253 19.55 -1.25 9.53
C SER A 253 19.10 0.20 9.33
N LYS A 254 19.75 0.89 8.39
CA LYS A 254 19.45 2.29 8.11
C LYS A 254 17.99 2.51 7.70
N GLU A 255 17.46 1.67 6.82
CA GLU A 255 16.07 1.77 6.35
C GLU A 255 15.06 1.54 7.47
N VAL A 256 15.32 0.55 8.33
CA VAL A 256 14.47 0.25 9.49
C VAL A 256 14.53 1.39 10.49
N ASP A 257 15.72 1.89 10.83
CA ASP A 257 15.88 3.01 11.75
C ASP A 257 15.17 4.27 11.24
N ILE A 258 15.31 4.58 9.94
CA ILE A 258 14.59 5.67 9.28
C ILE A 258 13.08 5.50 9.41
N SER A 259 12.57 4.29 9.21
CA SER A 259 11.14 4.00 9.38
C SER A 259 10.68 4.22 10.82
N ILE A 260 11.50 3.83 11.81
CA ILE A 260 11.21 4.00 13.24
C ILE A 260 11.27 5.47 13.65
N ILE A 261 12.23 6.25 13.15
CA ILE A 261 12.27 7.69 13.39
C ILE A 261 11.02 8.36 12.83
N LYS A 262 10.58 7.97 11.62
CA LYS A 262 9.30 8.45 11.04
C LYS A 262 8.08 8.01 11.84
N TYR A 263 8.13 6.87 12.53
CA TYR A 263 7.09 6.49 13.49
C TYR A 263 7.08 7.48 14.67
N PHE A 264 8.25 7.77 15.26
CA PHE A 264 8.37 8.68 16.40
C PHE A 264 8.18 10.17 16.07
N SER A 265 8.24 10.57 14.79
CA SER A 265 7.80 11.91 14.36
C SER A 265 6.29 12.08 14.49
N ASN A 266 5.53 10.99 14.37
CA ASN A 266 4.07 11.02 14.44
C ASN A 266 3.55 10.66 15.84
N ILE A 267 4.26 9.77 16.54
CA ILE A 267 3.86 9.23 17.84
C ILE A 267 4.93 9.59 18.85
N LYS A 268 4.58 10.47 19.78
CA LYS A 268 5.53 11.01 20.74
C LYS A 268 5.91 9.96 21.79
N PHE A 269 7.21 9.77 22.01
CA PHE A 269 7.75 8.98 23.10
C PHE A 269 8.94 9.71 23.73
N GLU A 270 8.76 10.31 24.91
CA GLU A 270 9.75 11.24 25.51
C GLU A 270 11.17 10.65 25.63
N ALA A 271 11.29 9.34 25.89
CA ALA A 271 12.60 8.67 25.96
C ALA A 271 13.35 8.69 24.61
N CYS A 272 12.63 8.73 23.48
CA CYS A 272 13.20 8.76 22.14
C CYS A 272 13.90 10.08 21.81
N LYS A 273 13.51 11.19 22.47
CA LYS A 273 14.05 12.54 22.22
C LYS A 273 15.58 12.59 22.19
N TYR A 274 16.25 11.97 23.17
CA TYR A 274 17.70 11.99 23.26
C TYR A 274 18.37 11.21 22.12
N LYS A 275 17.77 10.08 21.71
CA LYS A 275 18.24 9.31 20.55
C LYS A 275 18.07 10.10 19.25
N LEU A 276 16.95 10.82 19.09
CA LEU A 276 16.73 11.70 17.93
C LEU A 276 17.77 12.83 17.86
N ILE A 277 18.09 13.48 18.99
CA ILE A 277 19.14 14.51 19.06
C ILE A 277 20.52 13.92 18.75
N GLN A 278 20.83 12.72 19.27
CA GLN A 278 22.07 12.04 18.96
C GLN A 278 22.20 11.78 17.44
N LEU A 279 21.13 11.29 16.79
CA LEU A 279 21.11 11.01 15.36
C LEU A 279 21.08 12.27 14.49
N LEU A 280 20.52 13.38 15.01
CA LEU A 280 20.62 14.71 14.39
C LEU A 280 22.07 15.18 14.25
N ASN A 281 22.98 14.67 15.09
CA ASN A 281 24.41 14.98 15.04
C ASN A 281 25.25 13.86 14.40
N SER A 282 24.61 12.92 13.69
CA SER A 282 25.32 11.80 13.04
C SER A 282 26.05 12.21 11.75
N ASN A 283 27.01 11.40 11.32
CA ASN A 283 27.74 11.63 10.06
C ASN A 283 26.84 11.46 8.81
N ASP A 284 25.77 10.67 8.91
CA ASP A 284 24.87 10.40 7.80
C ASP A 284 23.79 11.49 7.71
N TRP A 285 23.74 12.17 6.56
CA TRP A 285 22.82 13.28 6.37
C TRP A 285 21.35 12.87 6.38
N GLU A 286 21.02 11.61 6.06
CA GLU A 286 19.63 11.13 6.04
C GLU A 286 19.09 10.99 7.47
N TYR A 287 19.89 10.44 8.39
CA TYR A 287 19.54 10.44 9.81
C TYR A 287 19.34 11.86 10.31
N ARG A 288 20.28 12.77 10.00
CA ARG A 288 20.16 14.17 10.40
C ARG A 288 18.88 14.80 9.88
N ALA A 289 18.57 14.62 8.60
CA ALA A 289 17.42 15.24 7.96
C ALA A 289 16.10 14.73 8.57
N ILE A 290 15.98 13.41 8.76
CA ILE A 290 14.75 12.81 9.27
C ILE A 290 14.57 13.12 10.77
N CYS A 291 15.65 13.12 11.56
CA CYS A 291 15.60 13.52 12.96
C CYS A 291 15.27 15.01 13.12
N ALA A 292 15.81 15.89 12.28
CA ALA A 292 15.44 17.32 12.28
C ALA A 292 13.93 17.49 12.12
N LYS A 293 13.31 16.76 11.20
CA LYS A 293 11.85 16.76 11.02
C LYS A 293 11.13 16.15 12.24
N ALA A 294 11.60 15.02 12.76
CA ALA A 294 10.96 14.33 13.87
C ALA A 294 10.92 15.15 15.16
N LEU A 295 11.93 15.99 15.41
CA LEU A 295 12.04 16.82 16.61
C LEU A 295 10.97 17.91 16.73
N SER A 296 10.21 18.20 15.67
CA SER A 296 9.04 19.11 15.77
C SER A 296 7.96 18.61 16.73
N ASN A 297 7.89 17.29 16.94
CA ASN A 297 6.98 16.65 17.88
C ASN A 297 7.52 16.64 19.34
N TYR A 298 8.72 17.16 19.58
CA TYR A 298 9.43 17.13 20.87
C TYR A 298 9.77 18.54 21.36
N LYS A 299 8.79 19.42 21.42
CA LYS A 299 8.97 20.84 21.73
C LYS A 299 9.50 21.10 23.15
N CYS A 300 10.80 21.39 23.29
CA CYS A 300 11.43 21.85 24.53
C CYS A 300 12.68 22.69 24.23
N ASN A 301 13.29 23.35 25.22
CA ASN A 301 14.45 24.22 24.97
C ASN A 301 15.63 23.47 24.32
N LEU A 302 15.93 22.26 24.81
CA LEU A 302 16.97 21.43 24.22
C LEU A 302 16.75 21.16 22.72
N THR A 303 15.52 20.89 22.28
CA THR A 303 15.26 20.63 20.85
C THR A 303 15.29 21.91 20.02
N LYS A 304 14.88 23.05 20.59
CA LYS A 304 15.09 24.36 19.94
C LYS A 304 16.57 24.62 19.68
N GLU A 305 17.41 24.46 20.71
CA GLU A 305 18.86 24.67 20.62
C GLU A 305 19.51 23.77 19.56
N GLU A 306 19.13 22.50 19.51
CA GLU A 306 19.68 21.57 18.53
C GLU A 306 19.20 21.85 17.10
N LEU A 307 17.94 22.27 16.93
CA LEU A 307 17.42 22.67 15.61
C LEU A 307 18.04 23.98 15.10
N LEU A 308 18.32 24.94 15.99
CA LEU A 308 19.07 26.17 15.65
C LEU A 308 20.50 25.86 15.20
N LYS A 309 21.12 24.79 15.69
CA LYS A 309 22.42 24.33 15.16
C LYS A 309 22.24 23.69 13.78
N SER A 310 21.25 22.81 13.61
CA SER A 310 21.06 22.03 12.38
C SER A 310 20.51 22.83 11.20
N ILE A 311 19.97 24.03 11.42
CA ILE A 311 19.60 24.93 10.31
C ILE A 311 20.83 25.41 9.52
N ASN A 312 22.03 25.34 10.10
CA ASN A 312 23.31 25.63 9.44
C ASN A 312 23.99 24.36 8.87
N ASP A 313 23.29 23.23 8.76
CA ASP A 313 23.89 21.99 8.23
C ASP A 313 24.38 22.16 6.79
N LYS A 314 25.46 21.48 6.43
CA LYS A 314 25.98 21.44 5.06
C LYS A 314 24.97 20.89 4.04
N ASN A 315 24.09 19.98 4.46
CA ASN A 315 23.10 19.33 3.61
C ASN A 315 21.78 20.12 3.61
N TRP A 316 21.32 20.45 2.39
CA TRP A 316 20.11 21.24 2.18
C TRP A 316 18.84 20.61 2.80
N HIS A 317 18.69 19.28 2.77
CA HIS A 317 17.51 18.61 3.33
C HIS A 317 17.47 18.71 4.87
N VAL A 318 18.64 18.70 5.51
CA VAL A 318 18.73 18.88 6.97
C VAL A 318 18.32 20.30 7.33
N ARG A 319 18.84 21.30 6.60
CA ARG A 319 18.45 22.70 6.79
C ARG A 319 16.95 22.93 6.62
N LEU A 320 16.37 22.40 5.53
CA LEU A 320 14.95 22.52 5.24
C LEU A 320 14.10 21.92 6.35
N ASN A 321 14.40 20.68 6.76
CA ASN A 321 13.63 20.02 7.80
C ASN A 321 13.79 20.71 9.16
N SER A 322 14.96 21.29 9.43
CA SER A 322 15.17 22.10 10.64
C SER A 322 14.33 23.35 10.62
N ALA A 323 14.32 24.09 9.51
CA ALA A 323 13.50 25.30 9.34
C ALA A 323 12.01 24.99 9.48
N ILE A 324 11.50 23.96 8.81
CA ILE A 324 10.10 23.52 8.95
C ILE A 324 9.79 23.17 10.41
N SER A 325 10.66 22.39 11.07
CA SER A 325 10.47 22.05 12.48
C SER A 325 10.47 23.28 13.37
N ILE A 326 11.34 24.26 13.14
CA ILE A 326 11.38 25.53 13.89
C ILE A 326 10.07 26.31 13.72
N LEU A 327 9.55 26.42 12.49
CA LEU A 327 8.27 27.08 12.22
C LEU A 327 7.11 26.39 12.96
N GLU A 328 7.12 25.06 13.05
CA GLU A 328 6.11 24.30 13.79
C GLU A 328 6.12 24.56 15.30
N PHE A 329 7.21 25.11 15.88
CA PHE A 329 7.22 25.52 17.30
C PHE A 329 6.35 26.77 17.55
N ASN A 330 6.03 27.55 16.51
CA ASN A 330 5.28 28.80 16.60
C ASN A 330 5.90 29.77 17.63
N ASP A 331 7.22 29.90 17.60
CA ASP A 331 7.99 30.77 18.48
C ASP A 331 8.78 31.77 17.62
N GLU A 332 8.24 32.97 17.45
CA GLU A 332 8.82 34.04 16.64
C GLU A 332 10.25 34.41 17.10
N SER A 333 10.58 34.22 18.38
CA SER A 333 11.94 34.50 18.87
C SER A 333 13.01 33.61 18.23
N LEU A 334 12.65 32.41 17.75
CA LEU A 334 13.55 31.56 16.98
C LEU A 334 13.79 32.10 15.58
N ILE A 335 12.77 32.70 14.96
CA ILE A 335 12.86 33.31 13.63
C ILE A 335 13.77 34.53 13.72
N ASP A 336 13.52 35.42 14.67
CA ASP A 336 14.34 36.62 14.91
C ASP A 336 15.81 36.24 15.15
N TYR A 337 16.04 35.22 15.98
CA TYR A 337 17.39 34.72 16.24
C TYR A 337 18.12 34.31 14.96
N ILE A 338 17.47 33.57 14.06
CA ILE A 338 18.07 33.10 12.79
C ILE A 338 18.38 34.28 11.87
N LEU A 339 17.47 35.25 11.79
CA LEU A 339 17.66 36.44 10.96
C LEU A 339 18.83 37.31 11.42
N GLU A 340 19.07 37.37 12.73
CA GLU A 340 20.17 38.13 13.32
C GLU A 340 21.51 37.39 13.31
N ASN A 341 21.52 36.09 13.60
CA ASN A 341 22.73 35.37 14.00
C ASN A 341 23.26 34.34 12.98
N ASP A 342 22.41 33.81 12.08
CA ASP A 342 22.80 32.71 11.20
C ASP A 342 23.29 33.17 9.81
N ASP A 343 23.79 32.23 9.00
CA ASP A 343 24.32 32.51 7.67
C ASP A 343 23.21 32.72 6.61
N ASN A 344 23.62 33.15 5.40
CA ASN A 344 22.67 33.39 4.31
C ASN A 344 21.96 32.11 3.83
N TYR A 345 22.56 30.92 4.01
CA TYR A 345 21.93 29.66 3.63
C TYR A 345 20.82 29.27 4.60
N ALA A 346 21.00 29.53 5.90
CA ALA A 346 19.99 29.35 6.94
C ALA A 346 18.82 30.33 6.75
N LYS A 347 19.10 31.60 6.43
CA LYS A 347 18.06 32.60 6.14
C LYS A 347 17.27 32.27 4.88
N ASP A 348 17.95 31.92 3.77
CA ASP A 348 17.28 31.53 2.52
C ASP A 348 16.37 30.31 2.72
N ILE A 349 16.84 29.29 3.45
CA ILE A 349 16.00 28.12 3.70
C ILE A 349 14.82 28.42 4.62
N LEU A 350 14.99 29.33 5.57
CA LEU A 350 13.91 29.77 6.46
C LEU A 350 12.84 30.49 5.66
N PHE A 351 13.21 31.43 4.79
CA PHE A 351 12.25 32.10 3.90
C PHE A 351 11.56 31.12 2.95
N TYR A 352 12.29 30.16 2.39
CA TYR A 352 11.70 29.11 1.57
C TYR A 352 10.69 28.27 2.39
N ALA A 353 11.03 27.86 3.61
CA ALA A 353 10.12 27.12 4.48
C ALA A 353 8.89 27.96 4.85
N MET A 354 9.05 29.25 5.12
CA MET A 354 7.94 30.17 5.40
C MET A 354 7.01 30.36 4.19
N PHE A 355 7.56 30.41 2.97
CA PHE A 355 6.77 30.41 1.74
C PHE A 355 5.97 29.11 1.57
N MET A 356 6.62 27.95 1.81
CA MET A 356 5.95 26.65 1.75
C MET A 356 4.87 26.47 2.83
N ASP A 357 5.00 27.15 3.97
CA ASP A 357 4.03 27.19 5.08
C ASP A 357 3.03 28.36 4.95
N GLU A 358 2.95 29.00 3.79
CA GLU A 358 2.02 30.11 3.48
C GLU A 358 2.16 31.36 4.39
N ARG A 359 3.29 31.51 5.08
CA ARG A 359 3.62 32.70 5.89
C ARG A 359 4.20 33.85 5.07
N LEU A 360 4.66 33.57 3.85
CA LEU A 360 5.17 34.54 2.89
C LEU A 360 4.52 34.32 1.52
N SER A 361 4.28 35.40 0.78
CA SER A 361 3.98 35.28 -0.64
C SER A 361 5.22 34.89 -1.45
N TYR A 362 5.02 34.47 -2.71
CA TYR A 362 6.15 34.19 -3.60
C TYR A 362 7.01 35.43 -3.84
N GLU A 363 6.38 36.60 -3.97
CA GLU A 363 7.06 37.89 -4.16
C GLU A 363 7.90 38.25 -2.94
N ASP A 364 7.33 38.15 -1.73
CA ASP A 364 8.05 38.43 -0.47
C ASP A 364 9.23 37.46 -0.27
N TYR A 365 9.07 36.19 -0.66
CA TYR A 365 10.15 35.22 -0.63
C TYR A 365 11.29 35.62 -1.56
N LEU A 366 11.00 35.99 -2.81
CA LEU A 366 12.03 36.45 -3.76
C LEU A 366 12.75 37.70 -3.27
N GLU A 367 12.03 38.61 -2.61
CA GLU A 367 12.60 39.86 -2.09
C GLU A 367 13.55 39.56 -0.93
N LYS A 368 13.04 38.84 0.08
CA LYS A 368 13.80 38.49 1.29
C LYS A 368 14.99 37.56 1.00
N SER A 369 14.90 36.71 -0.01
CA SER A 369 15.99 35.83 -0.45
C SER A 369 16.99 36.50 -1.40
N GLY A 370 16.74 37.75 -1.82
CA GLY A 370 17.60 38.46 -2.77
C GLY A 370 17.60 37.86 -4.18
N LYS A 371 16.55 37.12 -4.55
CA LYS A 371 16.40 36.43 -5.87
C LYS A 371 15.62 37.26 -6.90
N LEU A 372 14.98 38.34 -6.46
CA LEU A 372 14.14 39.23 -7.27
C LEU A 372 14.90 39.90 -8.44
N GLU A 373 16.22 40.08 -8.34
CA GLU A 373 17.04 40.73 -9.38
C GLU A 373 17.50 39.80 -10.53
N VAL A 374 17.25 38.49 -10.45
CA VAL A 374 17.77 37.51 -11.44
C VAL A 374 16.83 37.29 -12.64
N GLU A 375 15.55 37.66 -12.54
CA GLU A 375 14.55 37.40 -13.61
C GLU A 375 14.46 38.49 -14.70
N TYR A 376 15.15 39.64 -14.56
CA TYR A 376 15.06 40.77 -15.51
C TYR A 376 16.29 40.98 -16.41
N GLN A 377 17.17 39.97 -16.54
CA GLN A 377 18.24 39.97 -17.56
C GLN A 377 18.00 38.88 -18.61
N CYS A 378 17.03 39.11 -19.50
CA CYS A 378 16.90 38.42 -20.79
C CYS A 378 16.76 39.47 -21.90
#